data_AF-A0A6N3CG27-F1
#
_entry.id   AF-A0A6N3CG27-F1
#
_cell.length_a   1.000
_cell.length_b   1.000
_cell.length_c   1.000
_cell.angle_alpha   90.00
_cell.angle_beta   90.00
_cell.angle_gamma   90.00
#
_symmetry.space_group_name_H-M   'P 1'
#
loop_
_entity.id
_entity.type
_entity.pdbx_description
1 polymer ?
#
loop_
_entity_poly.entity_id
_entity_poly.type
_entity_poly.pdbx_seq_one_letter_code
_entity_poly.pdbx_strand_id
1 'polypeptide(L)'
;MDQVLLYVNKVCAPFISETDKGLTASMVNNYVKHGYLPKPDKKKYKRQQVARLIAITTLKTVFSIQEIAATLNLLQSQASSADLYNSFVDFLHEEKEPLAPIIGSACRTVLLYQETLSYIHVHSEEEK
;
A
#
# COMPACT_ATOMS: atom_id res chain seq x y z
N MET A 1 -16.53 -8.56 1.40
CA MET A 1 -15.06 -8.67 1.48
C MET A 1 -14.49 -8.72 0.08
N ASP A 2 -15.00 -9.62 -0.76
CA ASP A 2 -14.54 -9.84 -2.15
C ASP A 2 -14.47 -8.56 -2.99
N GLN A 3 -15.48 -7.69 -2.92
CA GLN A 3 -15.46 -6.40 -3.63
C GLN A 3 -14.28 -5.51 -3.23
N VAL A 4 -13.91 -5.49 -1.94
CA VAL A 4 -12.78 -4.67 -1.44
C VAL A 4 -11.46 -5.26 -1.92
N LEU A 5 -11.33 -6.59 -1.88
CA LEU A 5 -10.14 -7.27 -2.38
C LEU A 5 -9.94 -7.00 -3.88
N LEU A 6 -11.01 -7.17 -4.67
CA LEU A 6 -11.00 -6.90 -6.11
C LEU A 6 -10.59 -5.45 -6.40
N TYR A 7 -11.19 -4.50 -5.69
CA TYR A 7 -10.90 -3.08 -5.88
C TYR A 7 -9.45 -2.74 -5.50
N VAL A 8 -8.99 -3.13 -4.32
CA VAL A 8 -7.64 -2.80 -3.84
C VAL A 8 -6.58 -3.46 -4.72
N ASN A 9 -6.75 -4.73 -5.10
CA ASN A 9 -5.81 -5.41 -5.99
C ASN A 9 -5.77 -4.78 -7.38
N LYS A 10 -6.91 -4.33 -7.91
CA LYS A 10 -6.94 -3.62 -9.19
C LYS A 10 -6.18 -2.30 -9.12
N VAL A 11 -6.40 -1.51 -8.07
CA VAL A 11 -5.73 -0.20 -7.90
C VAL A 11 -4.23 -0.37 -7.65
N CYS A 12 -3.85 -1.39 -6.87
CA CYS A 12 -2.45 -1.63 -6.52
C CYS A 12 -1.72 -2.51 -7.55
N ALA A 13 -2.33 -2.88 -8.67
CA ALA A 13 -1.76 -3.80 -9.66
C ALA A 13 -0.33 -3.43 -10.09
N PRO A 14 0.03 -2.14 -10.31
CA PRO A 14 1.41 -1.78 -10.65
C PRO A 14 2.45 -2.17 -9.58
N PHE A 15 2.01 -2.23 -8.31
CA PHE A 15 2.84 -2.52 -7.14
C PHE A 15 2.81 -3.98 -6.71
N ILE A 16 2.03 -4.83 -7.39
CA ILE A 16 1.96 -6.27 -7.08
C ILE A 16 2.88 -6.98 -8.07
N SER A 17 3.91 -7.67 -7.58
CA SER A 17 4.78 -8.48 -8.43
C SER A 17 4.03 -9.69 -8.98
N GLU A 18 4.52 -10.28 -10.07
CA GLU A 18 3.91 -11.49 -10.67
C GLU A 18 3.80 -12.67 -9.71
N THR A 19 4.70 -12.74 -8.74
CA THR A 19 4.75 -13.78 -7.71
C THR A 19 3.88 -13.46 -6.48
N ASP A 20 3.43 -12.21 -6.32
CA ASP A 20 2.57 -11.78 -5.22
C ASP A 20 1.09 -11.92 -5.63
N LYS A 21 0.32 -12.65 -4.83
CA LYS A 21 -1.13 -12.83 -5.04
C LYS A 21 -1.96 -11.59 -4.66
N GLY A 22 -1.30 -10.49 -4.32
CA GLY A 22 -1.91 -9.24 -3.87
C GLY A 22 -2.49 -9.36 -2.45
N LEU A 23 -3.48 -8.52 -2.17
CA LEU A 23 -4.23 -8.55 -0.92
C LEU A 23 -5.20 -9.73 -0.91
N THR A 24 -5.15 -10.55 0.15
CA THR A 24 -6.03 -11.71 0.33
C THR A 24 -6.99 -11.54 1.51
N ALA A 25 -8.08 -12.30 1.52
CA ALA A 25 -9.02 -12.32 2.65
C ALA A 25 -8.34 -12.66 3.99
N SER A 26 -7.39 -13.61 3.97
CA SER A 26 -6.63 -13.98 5.16
C SER A 26 -5.75 -12.84 5.66
N MET A 27 -5.09 -12.10 4.76
CA MET A 27 -4.30 -10.93 5.14
C MET A 27 -5.18 -9.87 5.81
N VAL A 28 -6.34 -9.54 5.22
CA VAL A 28 -7.28 -8.58 5.81
C VAL A 28 -7.75 -9.04 7.20
N ASN A 29 -8.08 -10.32 7.36
CA ASN A 29 -8.46 -10.88 8.65
C ASN A 29 -7.33 -10.79 9.68
N ASN A 30 -6.09 -11.07 9.26
CA ASN A 30 -4.91 -10.94 10.11
C ASN A 30 -4.69 -9.48 10.52
N TYR A 31 -4.82 -8.53 9.59
CA TYR A 31 -4.69 -7.10 9.90
C TYR A 31 -5.75 -6.61 10.88
N VAL A 32 -7.00 -7.09 10.77
CA VAL A 32 -8.05 -6.78 11.75
C VAL A 32 -7.76 -7.43 13.10
N LYS A 33 -7.36 -8.70 13.11
CA LYS A 33 -7.05 -9.45 14.34
C LYS A 33 -5.93 -8.80 15.16
N HIS A 34 -4.92 -8.27 14.48
CA HIS A 34 -3.74 -7.67 15.12
C HIS A 34 -3.82 -6.14 15.25
N GLY A 35 -4.95 -5.51 14.90
CA GLY A 35 -5.18 -4.08 15.07
C GLY A 35 -4.52 -3.17 14.01
N TYR A 36 -3.93 -3.74 12.97
CA TYR A 36 -3.36 -2.99 11.85
C TYR A 36 -4.44 -2.42 10.92
N LEU A 37 -5.65 -2.95 10.96
CA LEU A 37 -6.82 -2.39 10.28
C LEU A 37 -8.00 -2.32 11.26
N PRO A 38 -8.70 -1.18 11.37
CA PRO A 38 -9.91 -1.10 12.17
C PRO A 38 -10.94 -2.15 11.73
N LYS A 39 -11.70 -2.69 12.69
CA LYS A 39 -12.73 -3.71 12.40
C LYS A 39 -13.81 -3.14 11.46
N PRO A 40 -14.22 -3.86 10.39
CA PRO A 40 -15.31 -3.43 9.53
C PRO A 40 -16.67 -3.56 10.24
N ASP A 41 -17.63 -2.72 9.87
CA ASP A 41 -19.00 -2.79 10.39
C ASP A 41 -19.82 -3.77 9.57
N LYS A 42 -20.17 -4.94 10.12
CA LYS A 42 -20.91 -6.00 9.42
C LYS A 42 -20.34 -6.33 8.03
N LYS A 43 -19.00 -6.43 7.93
CA LYS A 43 -18.23 -6.64 6.67
C LYS A 43 -18.25 -5.48 5.67
N LYS A 44 -18.83 -4.33 6.04
CA LYS A 44 -18.75 -3.09 5.26
C LYS A 44 -17.50 -2.31 5.67
N TYR A 45 -16.70 -1.97 4.67
CA TYR A 45 -15.47 -1.21 4.84
C TYR A 45 -15.74 0.25 4.50
N LYS A 46 -15.36 1.16 5.39
CA LYS A 46 -15.42 2.61 5.18
C LYS A 46 -14.25 3.06 4.31
N ARG A 47 -14.39 4.24 3.69
CA ARG A 47 -13.35 4.84 2.83
C ARG A 47 -11.97 4.85 3.47
N GLN A 48 -11.88 5.22 4.75
CA GLN A 48 -10.61 5.22 5.51
C GLN A 48 -9.97 3.84 5.61
N GLN A 49 -10.77 2.77 5.76
CA GLN A 49 -10.24 1.41 5.80
C GLN A 49 -9.75 0.95 4.44
N VAL A 50 -10.44 1.34 3.36
CA VAL A 50 -10.01 1.05 1.99
C VAL A 50 -8.73 1.80 1.65
N ALA A 51 -8.64 3.09 1.98
CA ALA A 51 -7.43 3.89 1.82
C ALA A 51 -6.24 3.27 2.56
N ARG A 52 -6.46 2.82 3.80
CA ARG A 52 -5.43 2.11 4.58
C ARG A 52 -5.00 0.81 3.92
N LEU A 53 -5.93 0.03 3.37
CA LEU A 53 -5.62 -1.21 2.66
C LEU A 53 -4.82 -0.98 1.38
N ILE A 54 -5.10 0.10 0.64
CA ILE A 54 -4.31 0.50 -0.52
C ILE A 54 -2.88 0.81 -0.09
N ALA A 55 -2.69 1.67 0.91
CA ALA A 55 -1.37 2.00 1.43
C ALA A 55 -0.60 0.75 1.91
N ILE A 56 -1.25 -0.13 2.67
CA ILE A 56 -0.63 -1.40 3.11
C ILE A 56 -0.23 -2.26 1.91
N THR A 57 -1.09 -2.38 0.90
CA THR A 57 -0.85 -3.25 -0.27
C THR A 57 0.29 -2.71 -1.14
N THR A 58 0.42 -1.40 -1.27
CA THR A 58 1.54 -0.77 -1.98
C THR A 58 2.86 -0.93 -1.21
N LEU A 59 2.85 -0.74 0.11
CA LEU A 59 4.07 -0.70 0.93
C LEU A 59 4.61 -2.09 1.33
N LYS A 60 3.76 -3.13 1.36
CA LYS A 60 4.15 -4.49 1.80
C LYS A 60 5.19 -5.18 0.92
N THR A 61 5.51 -4.62 -0.25
CA THR A 61 6.56 -5.13 -1.14
C THR A 61 7.95 -4.92 -0.57
N VAL A 62 8.13 -3.88 0.24
CA VAL A 62 9.43 -3.45 0.77
C VAL A 62 9.45 -3.32 2.29
N PHE A 63 8.30 -3.10 2.93
CA PHE A 63 8.19 -2.93 4.38
C PHE A 63 7.40 -4.05 5.04
N SER A 64 7.78 -4.41 6.27
CA SER A 64 7.00 -5.31 7.11
C SER A 64 5.68 -4.66 7.55
N ILE A 65 4.68 -5.48 7.91
CA ILE A 65 3.39 -4.96 8.38
C ILE A 65 3.54 -4.11 9.66
N GLN A 66 4.52 -4.40 10.50
CA GLN A 66 4.82 -3.64 11.72
C GLN A 66 5.32 -2.23 11.39
N GLU A 67 6.26 -2.12 10.45
CA GLU A 67 6.80 -0.83 9.99
C GLU A 67 5.73 0.02 9.30
N ILE A 68 4.90 -0.62 8.46
CA ILE A 68 3.76 0.04 7.81
C ILE A 68 2.78 0.55 8.86
N ALA A 69 2.42 -0.27 9.84
CA ALA A 69 1.49 0.13 10.90
C ALA A 69 2.05 1.31 11.73
N ALA A 70 3.34 1.27 12.07
CA ALA A 70 4.00 2.37 12.78
C ALA A 70 3.96 3.67 11.96
N THR A 71 4.26 3.59 10.66
CA THR A 71 4.22 4.72 9.72
C THR A 71 2.82 5.33 9.62
N LEU A 72 1.81 4.48 9.42
CA LEU A 72 0.43 4.94 9.29
C LEU A 72 -0.13 5.51 10.60
N ASN A 73 0.27 4.97 11.75
CA ASN A 73 -0.14 5.50 13.05
C ASN A 73 0.52 6.85 13.35
N LEU A 74 1.80 7.02 12.99
CA LEU A 74 2.50 8.30 13.09
C LEU A 74 1.76 9.38 12.29
N LEU A 75 1.47 9.08 11.02
CA LEU A 75 0.79 10.00 10.11
C LEU A 75 -0.63 10.36 10.56
N GLN A 76 -1.39 9.40 11.12
CA GLN A 76 -2.76 9.63 11.60
C GLN A 76 -2.87 10.70 12.70
N SER A 77 -1.78 11.01 13.41
CA SER A 77 -1.76 12.09 14.39
C SER A 77 -1.51 13.48 13.78
N GLN A 78 -1.10 13.54 12.51
CA GLN A 78 -0.67 14.78 11.85
C GLN A 78 -1.75 15.41 10.97
N ALA A 79 -2.56 14.59 10.28
CA ALA A 79 -3.57 15.08 9.35
C ALA A 79 -4.73 14.08 9.18
N SER A 80 -5.78 14.51 8.48
CA SER A 80 -6.92 13.65 8.20
C SER A 80 -6.53 12.48 7.29
N SER A 81 -7.24 11.35 7.42
CA SER A 81 -7.02 10.20 6.53
C SER A 81 -7.24 10.53 5.05
N ALA A 82 -8.01 11.55 4.71
CA ALA A 82 -8.22 11.97 3.33
C ALA A 82 -6.99 12.72 2.81
N ASP A 83 -6.47 13.68 3.58
CA ASP A 83 -5.32 14.49 3.18
C ASP A 83 -4.05 13.63 3.07
N LEU A 84 -3.84 12.73 4.03
CA LEU A 84 -2.72 11.79 4.00
C LEU A 84 -2.77 10.86 2.79
N TYR A 85 -3.97 10.36 2.44
CA TYR A 85 -4.15 9.51 1.28
C TYR A 85 -3.92 10.28 -0.01
N ASN A 86 -4.44 11.51 -0.11
CA ASN A 86 -4.21 12.37 -1.27
C ASN A 86 -2.72 12.65 -1.44
N SER A 87 -2.02 13.06 -0.38
CA SER A 87 -0.57 13.29 -0.42
C SER A 87 0.22 12.04 -0.80
N PHE A 88 -0.19 10.86 -0.34
CA PHE A 88 0.41 9.59 -0.72
C PHE A 88 0.25 9.30 -2.23
N VAL A 89 -0.96 9.49 -2.77
CA VAL A 89 -1.25 9.29 -4.19
C VAL A 89 -0.54 10.35 -5.05
N ASP A 90 -0.61 11.61 -4.65
CA ASP A 90 0.07 12.74 -5.32
C ASP A 90 1.58 12.50 -5.44
N PHE A 91 2.21 11.99 -4.37
CA PHE A 91 3.63 11.64 -4.42
C PHE A 91 3.90 10.47 -5.37
N LEU A 92 3.10 9.40 -5.30
CA LEU A 92 3.29 8.21 -6.16
C LEU A 92 3.16 8.50 -7.66
N HIS A 93 2.31 9.45 -8.04
CA HIS A 93 2.03 9.75 -9.45
C HIS A 93 2.85 10.93 -10.00
N GLU A 94 3.09 11.96 -9.19
CA GLU A 94 3.64 13.23 -9.65
C GLU A 94 4.86 13.68 -8.83
N GLU A 95 5.32 12.88 -7.85
CA GLU A 95 6.41 13.24 -6.92
C GLU A 95 6.25 14.63 -6.28
N LYS A 96 5.00 15.06 -6.06
CA LYS A 96 4.69 16.33 -5.38
C LYS A 96 5.23 16.32 -3.95
N GLU A 97 5.55 17.52 -3.44
CA GLU A 97 5.98 17.69 -2.05
C GLU A 97 4.96 17.06 -1.07
N PRO A 98 5.36 16.07 -0.25
CA PRO A 98 4.43 15.36 0.60
C PRO A 98 4.10 16.15 1.87
N LEU A 99 2.91 15.94 2.42
CA LEU A 99 2.49 16.51 3.70
C LEU A 99 3.42 16.13 4.87
N ALA A 100 4.09 14.99 4.76
CA ALA A 100 5.07 14.53 5.73
C ALA A 100 6.26 13.86 5.01
N PRO A 101 7.51 14.12 5.43
CA PRO A 101 8.70 13.56 4.76
C PRO A 101 8.70 12.04 4.67
N ILE A 102 8.13 11.36 5.67
CA ILE A 102 8.05 9.89 5.70
C ILE A 102 7.19 9.32 4.56
N ILE A 103 6.19 10.06 4.07
CA ILE A 103 5.40 9.66 2.90
C ILE A 103 6.31 9.59 1.68
N GLY A 104 7.10 10.64 1.44
CA GLY A 104 8.04 10.68 0.33
C GLY A 104 9.11 9.59 0.41
N SER A 105 9.73 9.43 1.58
CA SER A 105 10.72 8.37 1.79
C SER A 105 10.14 6.97 1.55
N ALA A 106 8.97 6.67 2.12
CA ALA A 106 8.34 5.36 1.96
C ALA A 106 7.94 5.07 0.51
N CYS A 107 7.33 6.05 -0.18
CA CYS A 107 6.94 5.90 -1.58
C CYS A 107 8.15 5.74 -2.49
N ARG A 108 9.19 6.56 -2.32
CA ARG A 108 10.40 6.48 -3.13
C ARG A 108 11.11 5.12 -2.97
N THR A 109 11.12 4.55 -1.77
CA THR A 109 11.63 3.17 -1.56
C THR A 109 10.86 2.15 -2.40
N VAL A 110 9.52 2.22 -2.45
CA VAL A 110 8.70 1.32 -3.28
C VAL A 110 9.02 1.52 -4.76
N LEU A 111 9.07 2.77 -5.22
CA LEU A 111 9.33 3.10 -6.63
C LEU A 111 10.71 2.60 -7.07
N LEU A 112 11.76 2.85 -6.28
CA LEU A 112 13.12 2.37 -6.56
C LEU A 112 13.21 0.83 -6.53
N TYR A 113 12.45 0.17 -5.65
CA TYR A 113 12.37 -1.29 -5.64
C TYR A 113 11.74 -1.84 -6.92
N GLN A 114 10.64 -1.24 -7.37
CA GLN A 114 10.00 -1.61 -8.64
C GLN A 114 10.91 -1.34 -9.83
N GLU A 115 11.61 -0.21 -9.84
CA GLU A 115 12.60 0.13 -10.86
C GLU A 115 13.71 -0.93 -10.90
N THR A 116 14.23 -1.32 -9.73
CA THR A 116 15.23 -2.39 -9.61
C THR A 116 14.71 -3.70 -10.20
N LEU A 117 13.47 -4.08 -9.89
CA LEU A 117 12.85 -5.28 -10.45
C LEU A 117 12.69 -5.17 -11.98
N SER A 118 12.38 -4.00 -12.52
CA SER A 118 12.24 -3.82 -13.97
C SER A 118 13.53 -4.14 -14.73
N TYR A 119 14.70 -3.75 -14.18
CA TYR A 119 15.99 -4.10 -14.78
C TYR A 119 16.25 -5.62 -14.78
N ILE A 120 15.81 -6.33 -13.73
CA ILE A 120 15.99 -7.79 -13.62
C ILE A 120 15.09 -8.55 -14.62
N HIS A 121 13.85 -8.10 -14.81
CA HIS A 121 12.91 -8.77 -15.70
C HIS A 121 13.26 -8.59 -17.18
N VAL A 122 13.78 -7.42 -17.57
CA VAL A 122 14.26 -7.16 -18.95
C VAL A 122 15.37 -8.13 -19.37
N HIS A 123 16.29 -8.47 -18.46
CA HIS A 123 17.38 -9.41 -18.76
C HIS A 123 16.93 -10.87 -18.89
N SER A 124 15.76 -11.24 -18.36
CA SER A 124 15.24 -12.61 -18.45
C SER A 124 14.53 -12.95 -19.76
N GLU A 125 14.13 -11.93 -20.55
CA GLU A 125 13.53 -12.11 -21.87
C GLU A 125 14.57 -12.14 -23.01
N GLU A 126 15.74 -11.49 -22.83
CA GLU A 126 16.82 -11.49 -23.83
C GLU A 126 17.64 -12.79 -23.85
N GLU A 127 17.56 -13.63 -22.81
CA GLU A 127 18.24 -14.94 -22.74
C GLU A 127 17.39 -16.12 -23.25
N LYS A 128 16.21 -15.86 -23.84
CA LYS A 128 15.31 -16.88 -24.42
C LYS A 128 15.22 -16.81 -25.94
#